data_AF-A0A944QJD5-F1
#
_entry.id   AF-A0A944QJD5-F1
#
_cell.length_a   1.000
_cell.length_b   1.000
_cell.length_c   1.000
_cell.angle_alpha   90.00
_cell.angle_beta   90.00
_cell.angle_gamma   90.00
#
_symmetry.space_group_name_H-M   'P 1'
#
loop_
_entity.id
_entity.type
_entity.pdbx_description
1 polymer ?
#
loop_
_entity_poly.entity_id
_entity_poly.type
_entity_poly.pdbx_seq_one_letter_code
_entity_poly.pdbx_strand_id
1 'polypeptide(L)'
;MTHTRTIILGASHWHVPLCAPAIAEEHEVIGVSDDDVSRVQVQELAEGWGAPVEADWQKLVDLPDVGLAYVFGPHEGMAEKCLALIARGIPFVVEKPLGTSLDELSAVRQAAEAAGVPATVPLVQRGGPTDQWLAKAGRPAYQRTSFIAGPPSRYLDNANPWMLDPLKAGGGCLANLGPHFVDLFLRGSGETAAHVDSRLSSVLHSQAVEDHASLIITTPDGREAIVEVGYAFPGSPLKRYCSFTSVGEAGFASVDSDGTATFTALDGTTEVDKINVDSDPLYDPFVRSVARTLDDGFRGLPTLAQLENVMRPIWQAYDDQHGGREHA
;
A
#
# COMPACT_ATOMS: atom_id res chain seq x y z
N MET A 1 6.01 -22.84 -19.13
CA MET A 1 5.27 -23.06 -17.86
C MET A 1 3.87 -22.57 -18.13
N THR A 2 2.83 -23.26 -17.65
CA THR A 2 1.44 -22.78 -17.76
C THR A 2 1.26 -21.59 -16.82
N HIS A 3 0.77 -20.46 -17.32
CA HIS A 3 0.49 -19.30 -16.47
C HIS A 3 -0.60 -19.63 -15.44
N THR A 4 -0.52 -19.04 -14.26
CA THR A 4 -1.54 -19.22 -13.22
C THR A 4 -2.85 -18.57 -13.64
N ARG A 5 -3.93 -19.35 -13.57
CA ARG A 5 -5.30 -18.89 -13.79
C ARG A 5 -5.70 -17.92 -12.68
N THR A 6 -5.91 -16.67 -13.05
CA THR A 6 -6.01 -15.53 -12.12
C THR A 6 -7.32 -14.79 -12.31
N ILE A 7 -7.98 -14.40 -11.22
CA ILE A 7 -9.14 -13.49 -11.24
C ILE A 7 -8.77 -12.12 -10.69
N ILE A 8 -9.36 -11.06 -11.25
CA ILE A 8 -9.15 -9.68 -10.81
C ILE A 8 -10.46 -9.15 -10.26
N LEU A 9 -10.49 -8.74 -8.99
CA LEU A 9 -11.67 -8.19 -8.33
C LEU A 9 -11.49 -6.68 -8.13
N GLY A 10 -12.43 -5.86 -8.60
CA GLY A 10 -12.40 -4.39 -8.44
C GLY A 10 -11.52 -3.67 -9.47
N ALA A 11 -11.68 -3.98 -10.76
CA ALA A 11 -10.80 -3.56 -11.84
C ALA A 11 -10.70 -2.03 -12.09
N SER A 12 -11.69 -1.25 -11.65
CA SER A 12 -11.68 0.22 -11.78
C SER A 12 -10.82 0.92 -10.72
N HIS A 13 -10.23 0.16 -9.79
CA HIS A 13 -9.29 0.68 -8.83
C HIS A 13 -8.06 1.26 -9.53
N TRP A 14 -7.63 2.45 -9.09
CA TRP A 14 -6.64 3.27 -9.79
C TRP A 14 -5.22 2.67 -9.88
N HIS A 15 -4.88 1.67 -9.05
CA HIS A 15 -3.61 0.92 -9.17
C HIS A 15 -3.62 -0.20 -10.22
N VAL A 16 -4.79 -0.65 -10.68
CA VAL A 16 -4.89 -1.79 -11.61
C VAL A 16 -4.09 -1.53 -12.90
N PRO A 17 -4.15 -0.34 -13.53
CA PRO A 17 -3.32 -0.05 -14.71
C PRO A 17 -1.81 -0.15 -14.47
N LEU A 18 -1.34 0.08 -13.24
CA LEU A 18 0.09 -0.02 -12.91
C LEU A 18 0.56 -1.48 -12.83
N CYS A 19 -0.35 -2.39 -12.51
CA CYS A 19 -0.11 -3.83 -12.44
C CYS A 19 -0.36 -4.54 -13.77
N ALA A 20 -1.22 -3.97 -14.62
CA ALA A 20 -1.82 -4.66 -15.75
C ALA A 20 -0.83 -5.25 -16.78
N PRO A 21 0.28 -4.57 -17.15
CA PRO A 21 1.26 -5.15 -18.07
C PRO A 21 1.91 -6.41 -17.52
N ALA A 22 2.40 -6.37 -16.27
CA ALA A 22 2.99 -7.54 -15.62
C ALA A 22 1.98 -8.66 -15.40
N ILE A 23 0.72 -8.33 -15.06
CA ILE A 23 -0.34 -9.33 -14.91
C ILE A 23 -0.57 -10.05 -16.24
N ALA A 24 -0.61 -9.32 -17.37
CA ALA A 24 -0.81 -9.91 -18.70
C ALA A 24 0.34 -10.85 -19.11
N GLU A 25 1.57 -10.56 -18.66
CA GLU A 25 2.74 -11.36 -18.98
C GLU A 25 2.90 -12.60 -18.09
N GLU A 26 2.53 -12.51 -16.82
CA GLU A 26 2.81 -13.56 -15.82
C GLU A 26 1.60 -14.46 -15.51
N HIS A 27 0.39 -14.03 -15.86
CA HIS A 27 -0.86 -14.68 -15.47
C HIS A 27 -1.78 -14.96 -16.66
N GLU A 28 -2.64 -15.96 -16.53
CA GLU A 28 -3.80 -16.17 -17.41
C GLU A 28 -5.00 -15.56 -16.70
N VAL A 29 -5.44 -14.37 -17.08
CA VAL A 29 -6.62 -13.76 -16.45
C VAL A 29 -7.88 -14.42 -16.99
N ILE A 30 -8.64 -15.07 -16.12
CA ILE A 30 -9.83 -15.86 -16.48
C ILE A 30 -11.15 -15.16 -16.14
N GLY A 31 -11.09 -14.01 -15.49
CA GLY A 31 -12.25 -13.19 -15.17
C GLY A 31 -11.87 -11.90 -14.45
N VAL A 32 -12.64 -10.85 -14.74
CA VAL A 32 -12.48 -9.52 -14.16
C VAL A 32 -13.81 -9.11 -13.56
N SER A 33 -13.84 -8.58 -12.33
CA SER A 33 -15.05 -8.01 -11.75
C SER A 33 -14.92 -6.54 -11.42
N ASP A 34 -16.03 -5.83 -11.53
CA ASP A 34 -16.20 -4.46 -11.07
C ASP A 34 -17.68 -4.15 -10.84
N ASP A 35 -18.00 -3.34 -9.84
CA ASP A 35 -19.39 -2.94 -9.56
C ASP A 35 -19.99 -2.12 -10.73
N ASP A 36 -19.14 -1.40 -11.46
CA ASP A 36 -19.51 -0.64 -12.66
C ASP A 36 -18.80 -1.21 -13.89
N VAL A 37 -19.32 -2.33 -14.37
CA VAL A 37 -18.84 -3.01 -15.58
C VAL A 37 -18.91 -2.13 -16.84
N SER A 38 -19.68 -1.03 -16.82
CA SER A 38 -19.80 -0.14 -17.98
C SER A 38 -18.61 0.80 -18.15
N ARG A 39 -17.72 0.89 -17.15
CA ARG A 39 -16.52 1.75 -17.21
C ARG A 39 -15.61 1.33 -18.36
N VAL A 40 -15.26 2.32 -19.19
CA VAL A 40 -14.35 2.14 -20.33
C VAL A 40 -13.04 1.48 -19.89
N GLN A 41 -12.44 1.95 -18.80
CA GLN A 41 -11.21 1.37 -18.24
C GLN A 41 -11.34 -0.12 -17.91
N VAL A 42 -12.47 -0.56 -17.36
CA VAL A 42 -12.71 -1.97 -17.00
C VAL A 42 -12.80 -2.81 -18.27
N GLN A 43 -13.51 -2.32 -19.29
CA GLN A 43 -13.62 -2.99 -20.58
C GLN A 43 -12.27 -3.07 -21.30
N GLU A 44 -11.50 -1.98 -21.34
CA GLU A 44 -10.17 -1.95 -21.96
C GLU A 44 -9.18 -2.92 -21.29
N LEU A 45 -9.18 -2.99 -19.94
CA LEU A 45 -8.35 -3.95 -19.20
C LEU A 45 -8.76 -5.40 -19.51
N ALA A 46 -10.05 -5.69 -19.49
CA ALA A 46 -10.56 -7.03 -19.75
C ALA A 46 -10.31 -7.48 -21.21
N GLU A 47 -10.49 -6.58 -22.18
CA GLU A 47 -10.14 -6.82 -23.59
C GLU A 47 -8.65 -7.08 -23.75
N GLY A 48 -7.79 -6.28 -23.09
CA GLY A 48 -6.34 -6.45 -23.09
C GLY A 48 -5.87 -7.79 -22.53
N TRP A 49 -6.62 -8.36 -21.60
CA TRP A 49 -6.35 -9.70 -21.04
C TRP A 49 -7.13 -10.83 -21.72
N GLY A 50 -8.09 -10.52 -22.60
CA GLY A 50 -8.98 -11.52 -23.20
C GLY A 50 -9.92 -12.20 -22.19
N ALA A 51 -10.27 -11.51 -21.10
CA ALA A 51 -11.04 -12.06 -19.98
C ALA A 51 -12.49 -11.54 -19.98
N PRO A 52 -13.48 -12.35 -19.54
CA PRO A 52 -14.85 -11.87 -19.36
C PRO A 52 -14.95 -10.92 -18.16
N VAL A 53 -15.92 -9.99 -18.23
CA VAL A 53 -16.25 -9.07 -17.14
C VAL A 53 -17.54 -9.52 -16.45
N GLU A 54 -17.53 -9.61 -15.12
CA GLU A 54 -18.68 -9.92 -14.29
C GLU A 54 -18.95 -8.80 -13.28
N ALA A 55 -20.21 -8.38 -13.14
CA ALA A 55 -20.57 -7.43 -12.08
C ALA A 55 -20.53 -8.10 -10.69
N ASP A 56 -20.84 -9.39 -10.65
CA ASP A 56 -20.87 -10.21 -9.45
C ASP A 56 -19.52 -10.91 -9.28
N TRP A 57 -18.72 -10.43 -8.33
CA TRP A 57 -17.41 -10.98 -8.03
C TRP A 57 -17.48 -12.39 -7.45
N GLN A 58 -18.58 -12.80 -6.80
CA GLN A 58 -18.73 -14.14 -6.23
C GLN A 58 -18.71 -15.21 -7.32
N LYS A 59 -19.27 -14.92 -8.51
CA LYS A 59 -19.18 -15.83 -9.66
C LYS A 59 -17.75 -16.14 -10.07
N LEU A 60 -16.83 -15.18 -9.95
CA LEU A 60 -15.42 -15.39 -10.29
C LEU A 60 -14.72 -16.25 -9.25
N VAL A 61 -15.04 -16.05 -7.97
CA VAL A 61 -14.53 -16.89 -6.87
C VAL A 61 -15.03 -18.33 -6.99
N ASP A 62 -16.20 -18.55 -7.60
CA ASP A 62 -16.77 -19.87 -7.84
C ASP A 62 -16.28 -20.57 -9.11
N LEU A 63 -15.46 -19.92 -9.93
CA LEU A 63 -14.87 -20.54 -11.12
C LEU A 63 -14.00 -21.76 -10.72
N PRO A 64 -13.99 -22.82 -11.54
CA PRO A 64 -13.08 -23.93 -11.32
C PRO A 64 -11.63 -23.50 -11.62
N ASP A 65 -10.71 -24.11 -10.86
CA ASP A 65 -9.27 -24.00 -11.06
C ASP A 65 -8.73 -22.56 -11.01
N VAL A 66 -9.25 -21.71 -10.12
CA VAL A 66 -8.66 -20.39 -9.79
C VAL A 66 -7.39 -20.63 -8.95
N GLY A 67 -6.23 -20.23 -9.47
CA GLY A 67 -4.95 -20.38 -8.80
C GLY A 67 -4.48 -19.14 -8.03
N LEU A 68 -5.02 -17.96 -8.37
CA LEU A 68 -4.67 -16.69 -7.72
C LEU A 68 -5.81 -15.68 -7.88
N ALA A 69 -5.97 -14.80 -6.89
CA ALA A 69 -6.82 -13.61 -7.03
C ALA A 69 -6.03 -12.33 -6.71
N TYR A 70 -6.31 -11.26 -7.46
CA TYR A 70 -5.97 -9.89 -7.04
C TYR A 70 -7.23 -9.19 -6.55
N VAL A 71 -7.22 -8.71 -5.32
CA VAL A 71 -8.32 -8.01 -4.66
C VAL A 71 -8.01 -6.52 -4.61
N PHE A 72 -8.75 -5.77 -5.42
CA PHE A 72 -8.79 -4.32 -5.44
C PHE A 72 -10.23 -3.84 -5.14
N GLY A 73 -10.43 -2.51 -5.22
CA GLY A 73 -11.71 -1.85 -5.11
C GLY A 73 -11.82 -0.94 -3.88
N PRO A 74 -13.00 -0.38 -3.60
CA PRO A 74 -13.24 0.37 -2.38
C PRO A 74 -12.93 -0.47 -1.15
N HIS A 75 -12.20 0.11 -0.18
CA HIS A 75 -11.63 -0.66 0.93
C HIS A 75 -12.69 -1.35 1.80
N GLU A 76 -13.87 -0.73 2.00
CA GLU A 76 -14.99 -1.27 2.79
C GLU A 76 -15.46 -2.67 2.36
N GLY A 77 -15.27 -3.03 1.09
CA GLY A 77 -15.72 -4.32 0.55
C GLY A 77 -14.61 -5.35 0.36
N MET A 78 -13.36 -5.05 0.76
CA MET A 78 -12.21 -5.92 0.47
C MET A 78 -12.10 -7.08 1.44
N ALA A 79 -12.44 -6.88 2.72
CA ALA A 79 -12.37 -7.94 3.73
C ALA A 79 -13.32 -9.11 3.40
N GLU A 80 -14.54 -8.81 2.96
CA GLU A 80 -15.53 -9.81 2.52
C GLU A 80 -14.99 -10.67 1.37
N LYS A 81 -14.41 -10.03 0.35
CA LYS A 81 -13.81 -10.71 -0.80
C LYS A 81 -12.68 -11.65 -0.37
N CYS A 82 -11.80 -11.18 0.53
CA CYS A 82 -10.70 -11.99 1.06
C CYS A 82 -11.22 -13.21 1.83
N LEU A 83 -12.23 -13.05 2.69
CA LEU A 83 -12.81 -14.17 3.44
C LEU A 83 -13.44 -15.23 2.52
N ALA A 84 -14.09 -14.80 1.42
CA ALA A 84 -14.62 -15.72 0.42
C ALA A 84 -13.51 -16.50 -0.31
N LEU A 85 -12.41 -15.84 -0.67
CA LEU A 85 -11.24 -16.50 -1.27
C LEU A 85 -10.61 -17.52 -0.30
N ILE A 86 -10.48 -17.16 0.97
CA ILE A 86 -9.98 -18.04 2.03
C ILE A 86 -10.87 -19.28 2.17
N ALA A 87 -12.19 -19.12 2.15
CA ALA A 87 -13.13 -20.23 2.22
C ALA A 87 -13.01 -21.20 1.01
N ARG A 88 -12.51 -20.73 -0.14
CA ARG A 88 -12.22 -21.56 -1.32
C ARG A 88 -10.78 -22.05 -1.39
N GLY A 89 -9.91 -21.63 -0.46
CA GLY A 89 -8.49 -21.98 -0.47
C GLY A 89 -7.67 -21.27 -1.57
N ILE A 90 -8.17 -20.15 -2.10
CA ILE A 90 -7.53 -19.43 -3.22
C ILE A 90 -6.48 -18.46 -2.66
N PRO A 91 -5.19 -18.59 -3.02
CA PRO A 91 -4.17 -17.60 -2.69
C PRO A 91 -4.50 -16.23 -3.27
N PHE A 92 -4.14 -15.15 -2.57
CA PHE A 92 -4.49 -13.81 -3.05
C PHE A 92 -3.47 -12.72 -2.75
N VAL A 93 -3.42 -11.76 -3.67
CA VAL A 93 -2.85 -10.43 -3.45
C VAL A 93 -4.00 -9.50 -3.11
N VAL A 94 -3.87 -8.69 -2.07
CA VAL A 94 -4.89 -7.72 -1.68
C VAL A 94 -4.27 -6.34 -1.54
N GLU A 95 -4.90 -5.32 -2.11
CA GLU A 95 -4.45 -3.94 -1.93
C GLU A 95 -4.46 -3.54 -0.44
N LYS A 96 -3.50 -2.68 -0.06
CA LYS A 96 -3.54 -1.97 1.21
C LYS A 96 -4.66 -0.92 1.17
N PRO A 97 -5.26 -0.58 2.32
CA PRO A 97 -4.94 -1.05 3.67
C PRO A 97 -5.64 -2.37 4.05
N LEU A 98 -6.35 -3.03 3.13
CA LEU A 98 -7.18 -4.21 3.36
C LEU A 98 -8.26 -3.92 4.42
N GLY A 99 -9.35 -3.30 3.97
CA GLY A 99 -10.46 -2.90 4.84
C GLY A 99 -10.35 -1.44 5.31
N THR A 100 -11.24 -1.05 6.20
CA THR A 100 -11.31 0.32 6.73
C THR A 100 -10.97 0.41 8.21
N SER A 101 -10.70 -0.74 8.85
CA SER A 101 -10.37 -0.83 10.26
C SER A 101 -9.36 -1.95 10.56
N LEU A 102 -8.71 -1.84 11.72
CA LEU A 102 -7.78 -2.85 12.20
C LEU A 102 -8.46 -4.19 12.48
N ASP A 103 -9.72 -4.17 12.88
CA ASP A 103 -10.51 -5.37 13.18
C ASP A 103 -10.76 -6.20 11.92
N GLU A 104 -11.14 -5.55 10.80
CA GLU A 104 -11.32 -6.22 9.50
C GLU A 104 -10.02 -6.86 9.02
N LEU A 105 -8.92 -6.11 9.06
CA LEU A 105 -7.58 -6.61 8.71
C LEU A 105 -7.19 -7.81 9.58
N SER A 106 -7.39 -7.70 10.89
CA SER A 106 -7.07 -8.75 11.86
C SER A 106 -7.88 -10.01 11.62
N ALA A 107 -9.18 -9.87 11.31
CA ALA A 107 -10.07 -10.99 11.00
C ALA A 107 -9.61 -11.74 9.74
N VAL A 108 -9.28 -11.02 8.67
CA VAL A 108 -8.78 -11.62 7.42
C VAL A 108 -7.44 -12.31 7.63
N ARG A 109 -6.50 -11.66 8.32
CA ARG A 109 -5.20 -12.26 8.64
C ARG A 109 -5.38 -13.58 9.41
N GLN A 110 -6.16 -13.56 10.49
CA GLN A 110 -6.39 -14.73 11.33
C GLN A 110 -7.06 -15.87 10.54
N ALA A 111 -8.04 -15.55 9.69
CA ALA A 111 -8.71 -16.53 8.84
C ALA A 111 -7.74 -17.14 7.81
N ALA A 112 -6.91 -16.34 7.15
CA ALA A 112 -5.93 -16.81 6.18
C ALA A 112 -4.89 -17.73 6.84
N GLU A 113 -4.37 -17.34 8.01
CA GLU A 113 -3.43 -18.13 8.80
C GLU A 113 -4.04 -19.46 9.26
N ALA A 114 -5.27 -19.43 9.79
CA ALA A 114 -5.97 -20.63 10.25
C ALA A 114 -6.29 -21.61 9.10
N ALA A 115 -6.60 -21.09 7.90
CA ALA A 115 -6.88 -21.89 6.72
C ALA A 115 -5.61 -22.32 5.96
N GLY A 116 -4.44 -21.75 6.28
CA GLY A 116 -3.20 -21.97 5.53
C GLY A 116 -3.23 -21.40 4.11
N VAL A 117 -4.03 -20.36 3.86
CA VAL A 117 -4.17 -19.72 2.54
C VAL A 117 -3.14 -18.60 2.40
N PRO A 118 -2.22 -18.66 1.41
CA PRO A 118 -1.23 -17.62 1.22
C PRO A 118 -1.86 -16.28 0.82
N ALA A 119 -1.41 -15.21 1.47
CA ALA A 119 -1.86 -13.85 1.20
C ALA A 119 -0.72 -12.83 1.29
N THR A 120 -0.68 -11.88 0.38
CA THR A 120 0.33 -10.80 0.35
C THR A 120 -0.30 -9.45 0.01
N VAL A 121 0.43 -8.36 0.31
CA VAL A 121 -0.01 -6.97 0.10
C VAL A 121 1.06 -6.15 -0.65
N PRO A 122 0.69 -5.21 -1.54
CA PRO A 122 1.63 -4.36 -2.27
C PRO A 122 2.20 -3.22 -1.40
N LEU A 123 3.12 -3.52 -0.47
CA LEU A 123 3.98 -2.51 0.15
C LEU A 123 5.18 -2.20 -0.77
N VAL A 124 4.90 -1.69 -1.98
CA VAL A 124 5.84 -1.64 -3.12
C VAL A 124 7.11 -0.81 -2.89
N GLN A 125 7.15 0.05 -1.88
CA GLN A 125 8.39 0.75 -1.50
C GLN A 125 9.45 -0.21 -0.93
N ARG A 126 9.05 -1.37 -0.39
CA ARG A 126 9.98 -2.38 0.14
C ARG A 126 10.87 -2.92 -0.99
N GLY A 127 12.18 -2.86 -0.75
CA GLY A 127 13.17 -3.25 -1.75
C GLY A 127 13.29 -2.29 -2.93
N GLY A 128 12.52 -1.19 -2.95
CA GLY A 128 12.65 -0.14 -3.95
C GLY A 128 13.90 0.73 -3.74
N PRO A 129 14.20 1.65 -4.68
CA PRO A 129 15.41 2.46 -4.62
C PRO A 129 15.55 3.28 -3.33
N THR A 130 14.46 3.92 -2.88
CA THR A 130 14.45 4.70 -1.63
C THR A 130 14.76 3.82 -0.42
N ASP A 131 14.13 2.66 -0.31
CA ASP A 131 14.38 1.72 0.80
C ASP A 131 15.83 1.23 0.82
N GLN A 132 16.33 0.77 -0.34
CA GLN A 132 17.72 0.32 -0.47
C GLN A 132 18.71 1.42 -0.07
N TRP A 133 18.42 2.67 -0.40
CA TRP A 133 19.27 3.80 -0.04
C TRP A 133 19.23 4.10 1.45
N LEU A 134 18.03 4.14 2.06
CA LEU A 134 17.88 4.38 3.50
C LEU A 134 18.50 3.25 4.34
N ALA A 135 18.48 2.01 3.85
CA ALA A 135 19.08 0.85 4.51
C ALA A 135 20.61 0.96 4.67
N LYS A 136 21.29 1.82 3.90
CA LYS A 136 22.73 2.09 4.07
C LYS A 136 23.07 2.65 5.45
N ALA A 137 22.11 3.30 6.12
CA ALA A 137 22.28 3.81 7.47
C ALA A 137 22.37 2.71 8.54
N GLY A 138 22.08 1.45 8.20
CA GLY A 138 21.99 0.33 9.15
C GLY A 138 20.61 0.29 9.82
N ARG A 139 20.56 -0.11 11.09
CA ARG A 139 19.32 -0.15 11.87
C ARG A 139 18.94 1.28 12.29
N PRO A 140 17.84 1.87 11.76
CA PRO A 140 17.50 3.27 11.99
C PRO A 140 17.25 3.54 13.47
N ALA A 141 18.01 4.47 14.05
CA ALA A 141 17.73 5.06 15.35
C ALA A 141 16.72 6.21 15.22
N TYR A 142 16.82 6.96 14.12
CA TYR A 142 15.90 8.03 13.76
C TYR A 142 15.62 8.00 12.25
N GLN A 143 14.36 8.15 11.85
CA GLN A 143 13.95 8.25 10.44
C GLN A 143 12.96 9.41 10.26
N ARG A 144 13.14 10.24 9.23
CA ARG A 144 12.12 11.23 8.84
C ARG A 144 11.68 10.98 7.41
N THR A 145 10.38 10.92 7.22
CA THR A 145 9.74 10.86 5.91
C THR A 145 8.78 12.02 5.78
N SER A 146 8.90 12.76 4.67
CA SER A 146 7.86 13.65 4.18
C SER A 146 7.48 13.22 2.78
N PHE A 147 6.20 12.98 2.53
CA PHE A 147 5.67 12.61 1.22
C PHE A 147 4.33 13.31 0.97
N ILE A 148 4.38 14.43 0.27
CA ILE A 148 3.21 15.23 -0.07
C ILE A 148 2.87 14.97 -1.53
N ALA A 149 1.79 14.24 -1.77
CA ALA A 149 1.28 13.90 -3.08
C ALA A 149 0.34 14.99 -3.64
N GLY A 150 -0.11 14.77 -4.88
CA GLY A 150 -1.05 15.65 -5.58
C GLY A 150 -2.40 15.83 -4.88
N PRO A 151 -3.21 16.82 -5.33
CA PRO A 151 -4.46 17.18 -4.69
C PRO A 151 -5.50 16.05 -4.74
N PRO A 152 -6.46 16.02 -3.80
CA PRO A 152 -7.50 15.00 -3.76
C PRO A 152 -8.42 15.01 -4.98
N SER A 153 -8.48 16.12 -5.74
CA SER A 153 -9.27 16.21 -6.98
C SER A 153 -8.91 15.12 -8.00
N ARG A 154 -7.67 14.62 -7.99
CA ARG A 154 -7.23 13.52 -8.85
C ARG A 154 -8.06 12.25 -8.70
N TYR A 155 -8.66 12.01 -7.54
CA TYR A 155 -9.53 10.88 -7.31
C TYR A 155 -10.88 11.05 -8.01
N LEU A 156 -11.38 12.29 -8.08
CA LEU A 156 -12.58 12.61 -8.86
C LEU A 156 -12.27 12.47 -10.36
N ASP A 157 -11.14 13.02 -10.79
CA ASP A 157 -10.69 12.99 -12.19
C ASP A 157 -10.50 11.54 -12.69
N ASN A 158 -10.02 10.65 -11.81
CA ASN A 158 -9.85 9.22 -12.11
C ASN A 158 -11.08 8.36 -11.75
N ALA A 159 -12.26 8.95 -11.57
CA ALA A 159 -13.52 8.24 -11.27
C ALA A 159 -13.47 7.31 -10.03
N ASN A 160 -12.67 7.68 -9.02
CA ASN A 160 -12.51 7.01 -7.73
C ASN A 160 -12.93 7.92 -6.55
N PRO A 161 -14.14 8.53 -6.56
CA PRO A 161 -14.56 9.48 -5.52
C PRO A 161 -14.67 8.87 -4.12
N TRP A 162 -14.79 7.55 -4.03
CA TRP A 162 -14.82 6.81 -2.77
C TRP A 162 -13.55 7.01 -1.92
N MET A 163 -12.42 7.38 -2.53
CA MET A 163 -11.18 7.74 -1.81
C MET A 163 -11.34 8.98 -0.90
N LEU A 164 -12.40 9.76 -1.09
CA LEU A 164 -12.73 10.95 -0.29
C LEU A 164 -13.88 10.69 0.69
N ASP A 165 -14.36 9.46 0.77
CA ASP A 165 -15.38 9.01 1.72
C ASP A 165 -14.69 8.17 2.80
N PRO A 166 -14.61 8.66 4.06
CA PRO A 166 -13.92 7.93 5.12
C PRO A 166 -14.54 6.56 5.42
N LEU A 167 -15.85 6.37 5.18
CA LEU A 167 -16.50 5.07 5.38
C LEU A 167 -16.04 4.03 4.36
N LYS A 168 -15.68 4.48 3.15
CA LYS A 168 -15.25 3.60 2.05
C LYS A 168 -13.75 3.40 2.00
N ALA A 169 -12.99 4.44 2.34
CA ALA A 169 -11.53 4.47 2.25
C ALA A 169 -10.83 4.15 3.57
N GLY A 170 -11.51 4.26 4.71
CA GLY A 170 -10.91 4.08 6.05
C GLY A 170 -9.97 5.21 6.47
N GLY A 171 -9.89 6.29 5.69
CA GLY A 171 -9.01 7.43 5.95
C GLY A 171 -8.58 8.15 4.66
N GLY A 172 -7.90 9.30 4.81
CA GLY A 172 -7.37 10.10 3.73
C GLY A 172 -5.92 9.78 3.37
N CYS A 173 -5.08 10.81 3.36
CA CYS A 173 -3.67 10.69 3.00
C CYS A 173 -2.88 9.76 3.92
N LEU A 174 -3.25 9.64 5.19
CA LEU A 174 -2.55 8.79 6.14
C LEU A 174 -2.79 7.32 5.85
N ALA A 175 -4.05 6.87 5.78
CA ALA A 175 -4.40 5.48 5.46
C ALA A 175 -3.89 5.05 4.08
N ASN A 176 -3.86 5.98 3.12
CA ASN A 176 -3.43 5.67 1.76
C ASN A 176 -1.91 5.67 1.57
N LEU A 177 -1.19 6.67 2.07
CA LEU A 177 0.25 6.88 1.79
C LEU A 177 1.15 6.43 2.94
N GLY A 178 0.68 6.61 4.17
CA GLY A 178 1.40 6.26 5.40
C GLY A 178 1.90 4.82 5.48
N PRO A 179 1.15 3.79 5.04
CA PRO A 179 1.54 2.40 5.26
C PRO A 179 2.92 2.04 4.71
N HIS A 180 3.29 2.61 3.57
CA HIS A 180 4.62 2.38 3.00
C HIS A 180 5.74 2.85 3.92
N PHE A 181 5.62 4.05 4.49
CA PHE A 181 6.71 4.66 5.25
C PHE A 181 6.78 4.15 6.68
N VAL A 182 5.64 3.79 7.26
CA VAL A 182 5.57 3.04 8.51
C VAL A 182 6.19 1.65 8.33
N ASP A 183 5.92 0.94 7.22
CA ASP A 183 6.58 -0.36 6.92
C ASP A 183 8.10 -0.23 6.84
N LEU A 184 8.61 0.77 6.08
CA LEU A 184 10.05 0.95 5.95
C LEU A 184 10.73 1.14 7.30
N PHE A 185 10.15 1.95 8.19
CA PHE A 185 10.71 2.18 9.52
C PHE A 185 10.61 0.96 10.42
N LEU A 186 9.43 0.33 10.54
CA LEU A 186 9.25 -0.85 11.41
C LEU A 186 10.13 -2.01 10.96
N ARG A 187 10.16 -2.31 9.65
CA ARG A 187 11.05 -3.35 9.12
C ARG A 187 12.51 -3.00 9.30
N GLY A 188 12.92 -1.77 8.98
CA GLY A 188 14.30 -1.32 9.11
C GLY A 188 14.80 -1.39 10.55
N SER A 189 13.96 -0.97 11.51
CA SER A 189 14.24 -1.07 12.95
C SER A 189 14.14 -2.49 13.50
N GLY A 190 13.54 -3.43 12.76
CA GLY A 190 13.32 -4.81 13.22
C GLY A 190 12.21 -4.92 14.28
N GLU A 191 11.37 -3.89 14.41
CA GLU A 191 10.32 -3.80 15.42
C GLU A 191 8.94 -4.08 14.79
N THR A 192 8.04 -4.66 15.58
CA THR A 192 6.67 -4.99 15.15
C THR A 192 5.60 -4.18 15.88
N ALA A 193 6.00 -3.37 16.86
CA ALA A 193 5.12 -2.54 17.65
C ALA A 193 5.73 -1.15 17.80
N ALA A 194 4.86 -0.14 17.94
CA ALA A 194 5.26 1.21 18.23
C ALA A 194 4.11 1.99 18.90
N HIS A 195 4.48 2.99 19.69
CA HIS A 195 3.59 4.06 20.13
C HIS A 195 3.48 5.13 19.05
N VAL A 196 2.35 5.85 18.99
CA VAL A 196 2.12 6.91 18.02
C VAL A 196 1.58 8.17 18.68
N ASP A 197 2.16 9.31 18.34
CA ASP A 197 1.58 10.63 18.58
C ASP A 197 1.27 11.24 17.22
N SER A 198 0.05 11.77 17.02
CA SER A 198 -0.40 12.16 15.68
C SER A 198 -1.15 13.49 15.62
N ARG A 199 -1.15 14.09 14.42
CA ARG A 199 -1.98 15.23 14.04
C ARG A 199 -2.48 15.04 12.62
N LEU A 200 -3.80 15.14 12.45
CA LEU A 200 -4.48 15.03 11.17
C LEU A 200 -5.24 16.34 10.88
N SER A 201 -5.17 16.81 9.64
CA SER A 201 -5.78 18.07 9.18
C SER A 201 -6.45 17.89 7.82
N SER A 202 -7.62 18.48 7.65
CA SER A 202 -8.33 18.60 6.36
C SER A 202 -8.53 20.06 5.93
N VAL A 203 -7.74 20.98 6.50
CA VAL A 203 -7.93 22.43 6.37
C VAL A 203 -7.79 22.91 4.93
N LEU A 204 -6.90 22.31 4.12
CA LEU A 204 -6.56 22.83 2.80
C LEU A 204 -7.70 22.60 1.79
N HIS A 205 -8.23 21.39 1.74
CA HIS A 205 -9.21 20.97 0.73
C HIS A 205 -10.62 20.81 1.29
N SER A 206 -10.79 20.86 2.61
CA SER A 206 -12.09 20.76 3.30
C SER A 206 -12.92 19.55 2.87
N GLN A 207 -12.25 18.44 2.55
CA GLN A 207 -12.88 17.15 2.25
C GLN A 207 -13.24 16.43 3.56
N ALA A 208 -14.04 15.36 3.45
CA ALA A 208 -14.38 14.52 4.61
C ALA A 208 -13.18 13.74 5.17
N VAL A 209 -12.11 13.61 4.39
CA VAL A 209 -10.85 12.96 4.77
C VAL A 209 -9.73 14.00 4.99
N GLU A 210 -8.72 13.64 5.76
CA GLU A 210 -7.55 14.48 6.01
C GLU A 210 -6.65 14.60 4.78
N ASP A 211 -6.15 15.82 4.55
CA ASP A 211 -5.23 16.18 3.47
C ASP A 211 -3.79 16.40 3.93
N HIS A 212 -3.56 16.36 5.24
CA HIS A 212 -2.25 16.34 5.85
C HIS A 212 -2.30 15.52 7.13
N ALA A 213 -1.26 14.72 7.35
CA ALA A 213 -1.05 13.98 8.58
C ALA A 213 0.43 13.99 8.97
N SER A 214 0.69 14.05 10.27
CA SER A 214 2.01 13.91 10.87
C SER A 214 1.95 12.93 12.03
N LEU A 215 2.82 11.92 12.01
CA LEU A 215 2.97 10.90 13.03
C LEU A 215 4.39 10.98 13.60
N ILE A 216 4.50 10.88 14.92
CA ILE A 216 5.73 10.52 15.62
C ILE A 216 5.54 9.09 16.11
N ILE A 217 6.39 8.18 15.67
CA ILE A 217 6.32 6.75 15.94
C ILE A 217 7.51 6.39 16.81
N THR A 218 7.25 5.80 17.98
CA THR A 218 8.31 5.39 18.92
C THR A 218 8.26 3.88 19.16
N THR A 219 9.35 3.16 18.87
CA THR A 219 9.44 1.72 19.14
C THR A 219 9.69 1.44 20.63
N PRO A 220 9.45 0.21 21.13
CA PRO A 220 9.72 -0.16 22.51
C PRO A 220 11.17 0.06 22.96
N ASP A 221 12.13 -0.04 22.04
CA ASP A 221 13.56 0.20 22.30
C ASP A 221 13.99 1.67 22.12
N GLY A 222 13.03 2.58 21.89
CA GLY A 222 13.24 4.03 21.90
C GLY A 222 13.71 4.62 20.56
N ARG A 223 13.58 3.90 19.45
CA ARG A 223 13.83 4.43 18.10
C ARG A 223 12.63 5.24 17.66
N GLU A 224 12.88 6.26 16.87
CA GLU A 224 11.84 7.21 16.47
C GLU A 224 11.74 7.36 14.96
N ALA A 225 10.52 7.51 14.47
CA ALA A 225 10.28 8.03 13.13
C ALA A 225 9.27 9.17 13.12
N ILE A 226 9.52 10.17 12.28
CA ILE A 226 8.54 11.18 11.91
C ILE A 226 8.04 10.86 10.50
N VAL A 227 6.73 10.63 10.37
CA VAL A 227 6.07 10.38 9.08
C VAL A 227 5.09 11.50 8.80
N GLU A 228 5.37 12.26 7.75
CA GLU A 228 4.52 13.32 7.23
C GLU A 228 4.00 12.93 5.85
N VAL A 229 2.68 12.93 5.67
CA VAL A 229 2.02 12.62 4.40
C VAL A 229 0.90 13.61 4.11
N GLY A 230 0.58 13.82 2.82
CA GLY A 230 -0.47 14.76 2.46
C GLY A 230 -0.88 14.74 0.99
N TYR A 231 -1.96 15.46 0.70
CA TYR A 231 -2.50 15.74 -0.64
C TYR A 231 -2.37 17.24 -1.00
N ALA A 232 -1.34 17.91 -0.47
CA ALA A 232 -1.19 19.36 -0.62
C ALA A 232 -0.30 19.77 -1.80
N PHE A 233 0.35 18.83 -2.50
CA PHE A 233 1.26 19.18 -3.59
C PHE A 233 0.47 19.62 -4.81
N PRO A 234 0.80 20.75 -5.45
CA PRO A 234 0.08 21.20 -6.64
C PRO A 234 0.20 20.21 -7.81
N GLY A 235 -0.86 20.12 -8.62
CA GLY A 235 -0.82 19.41 -9.89
C GLY A 235 0.31 19.97 -10.77
N SER A 236 1.35 19.18 -11.00
CA SER A 236 2.53 19.57 -11.77
C SER A 236 3.27 18.32 -12.29
N PRO A 237 4.18 18.45 -13.28
CA PRO A 237 4.98 17.33 -13.77
C PRO A 237 5.84 16.65 -12.69
N LEU A 238 6.19 17.36 -11.61
CA LEU A 238 6.92 16.80 -10.48
C LEU A 238 6.07 15.80 -9.66
N LYS A 239 4.75 15.83 -9.82
CA LYS A 239 3.72 15.00 -9.16
C LYS A 239 3.63 15.15 -7.63
N ARG A 240 4.75 15.30 -6.92
CA ARG A 240 4.85 15.19 -5.46
C ARG A 240 6.11 15.88 -4.90
N TYR A 241 6.06 16.23 -3.63
CA TYR A 241 7.23 16.52 -2.80
C TYR A 241 7.56 15.28 -1.97
N CYS A 242 8.83 14.91 -1.93
CA CYS A 242 9.33 13.94 -0.98
C CYS A 242 10.72 14.30 -0.42
N SER A 243 10.94 13.91 0.83
CA SER A 243 12.24 13.95 1.49
C SER A 243 12.28 12.82 2.52
N PHE A 244 13.28 11.96 2.40
CA PHE A 244 13.47 10.79 3.23
C PHE A 244 14.84 10.86 3.86
N THR A 245 14.94 10.57 5.15
CA THR A 245 16.22 10.50 5.87
C THR A 245 16.20 9.34 6.85
N SER A 246 17.33 8.68 7.01
CA SER A 246 17.54 7.60 7.98
C SER A 246 18.91 7.77 8.62
N VAL A 247 18.96 7.61 9.95
CA VAL A 247 20.18 7.69 10.74
C VAL A 247 20.29 6.42 11.55
N GLY A 248 21.42 5.73 11.43
CA GLY A 248 21.71 4.52 12.19
C GLY A 248 23.21 4.38 12.45
N GLU A 249 23.61 3.21 12.92
CA GLU A 249 24.98 2.94 13.32
C GLU A 249 25.99 3.01 12.17
N ALA A 250 25.56 2.94 10.91
CA ALA A 250 26.46 3.03 9.76
C ALA A 250 26.62 4.47 9.24
N GLY A 251 25.70 5.38 9.55
CA GLY A 251 25.77 6.76 9.10
C GLY A 251 24.40 7.40 8.86
N PHE A 252 24.38 8.38 7.95
CA PHE A 252 23.20 9.17 7.58
C PHE A 252 22.90 9.00 6.09
N ALA A 253 21.68 8.55 5.77
CA ALA A 253 21.17 8.46 4.40
C ALA A 253 20.05 9.49 4.18
N SER A 254 20.02 10.11 3.00
CA SER A 254 18.94 10.98 2.55
C SER A 254 18.56 10.76 1.09
N VAL A 255 17.31 11.03 0.76
CA VAL A 255 16.76 11.03 -0.59
C VAL A 255 15.79 12.20 -0.72
N ASP A 256 15.96 13.04 -1.75
CA ASP A 256 15.13 14.22 -1.99
C ASP A 256 14.27 14.10 -3.25
N SER A 257 13.32 15.04 -3.41
CA SER A 257 12.29 15.02 -4.46
C SER A 257 12.82 14.94 -5.88
N ASP A 258 14.00 15.52 -6.10
CA ASP A 258 14.61 15.52 -7.42
C ASP A 258 15.29 14.18 -7.73
N GLY A 259 15.31 13.23 -6.78
CA GLY A 259 15.97 11.93 -6.88
C GLY A 259 17.41 11.92 -6.36
N THR A 260 17.92 13.04 -5.84
CA THR A 260 19.27 13.09 -5.25
C THR A 260 19.29 12.23 -3.98
N ALA A 261 20.18 11.25 -3.96
CA ALA A 261 20.34 10.32 -2.86
C ALA A 261 21.77 10.47 -2.30
N THR A 262 21.92 10.67 -0.99
CA THR A 262 23.21 10.87 -0.34
C THR A 262 23.36 9.89 0.83
N PHE A 263 24.54 9.31 1.02
CA PHE A 263 24.89 8.54 2.21
C PHE A 263 26.24 9.02 2.74
N THR A 264 26.29 9.43 4.01
CA THR A 264 27.54 9.82 4.68
C THR A 264 27.86 8.81 5.78
N ALA A 265 29.00 8.14 5.65
CA ALA A 265 29.49 7.15 6.61
C ALA A 265 30.12 7.85 7.84
N LEU A 266 30.38 7.08 8.90
CA LEU A 266 30.96 7.60 10.14
C LEU A 266 32.39 8.16 10.00
N ASP A 267 33.13 7.76 8.96
CA ASP A 267 34.46 8.29 8.66
C ASP A 267 34.43 9.63 7.88
N GLY A 268 33.23 10.13 7.57
CA GLY A 268 33.03 11.37 6.82
C GLY A 268 33.01 11.19 5.31
N THR A 269 33.15 9.97 4.78
CA THR A 269 33.01 9.70 3.34
C THR A 269 31.56 9.81 2.92
N THR A 270 31.30 10.56 1.84
CA THR A 270 29.96 10.75 1.29
C THR A 270 29.85 10.12 -0.10
N GLU A 271 28.85 9.26 -0.26
CA GLU A 271 28.37 8.74 -1.54
C GLU A 271 27.15 9.53 -1.99
N VAL A 272 27.06 9.83 -3.28
CA VAL A 272 25.92 10.52 -3.90
C VAL A 272 25.51 9.76 -5.17
N ASP A 273 24.21 9.59 -5.38
CA ASP A 273 23.63 9.00 -6.58
C ASP A 273 22.30 9.67 -6.96
N LYS A 274 21.74 9.27 -8.11
CA LYS A 274 20.45 9.72 -8.62
C LYS A 274 19.51 8.53 -8.77
N ILE A 275 18.46 8.49 -7.94
CA ILE A 275 17.48 7.41 -7.93
C ILE A 275 16.10 7.89 -8.38
N ASN A 276 15.29 6.96 -8.88
CA ASN A 276 13.89 7.24 -9.16
C ASN A 276 13.06 7.13 -7.88
N VAL A 277 12.39 8.22 -7.50
CA VAL A 277 11.50 8.30 -6.32
C VAL A 277 10.02 8.08 -6.67
N ASP A 278 9.71 7.87 -7.96
CA ASP A 278 8.37 7.50 -8.38
C ASP A 278 8.06 6.05 -7.96
N SER A 279 6.96 5.88 -7.24
CA SER A 279 6.48 4.59 -6.76
C SER A 279 5.69 3.81 -7.81
N ASP A 280 5.13 4.50 -8.80
CA ASP A 280 4.22 3.88 -9.78
C ASP A 280 4.91 2.72 -10.53
N PRO A 281 6.19 2.83 -10.96
CA PRO A 281 6.91 1.73 -11.61
C PRO A 281 7.22 0.52 -10.70
N LEU A 282 7.00 0.62 -9.38
CA LEU A 282 7.31 -0.46 -8.44
C LEU A 282 6.22 -1.56 -8.39
N TYR A 283 5.06 -1.33 -8.99
CA TYR A 283 3.99 -2.34 -9.07
C TYR A 283 4.33 -3.49 -10.04
N ASP A 284 4.97 -3.21 -11.17
CA ASP A 284 5.42 -4.24 -12.12
C ASP A 284 6.35 -5.29 -11.46
N PRO A 285 7.48 -4.92 -10.82
CA PRO A 285 8.36 -5.89 -10.18
C PRO A 285 7.71 -6.59 -8.98
N PHE A 286 6.72 -5.97 -8.34
CA PHE A 286 5.92 -6.62 -7.30
C PHE A 286 5.07 -7.77 -7.88
N VAL A 287 4.31 -7.51 -8.97
CA VAL A 287 3.51 -8.54 -9.66
C VAL A 287 4.38 -9.71 -10.14
N ARG A 288 5.55 -9.43 -10.71
CA ARG A 288 6.49 -10.49 -11.12
C ARG A 288 7.01 -11.29 -9.94
N SER A 289 7.21 -10.64 -8.80
CA SER A 289 7.60 -11.34 -7.58
C SER A 289 6.47 -12.20 -7.04
N VAL A 290 5.20 -11.77 -7.13
CA VAL A 290 4.02 -12.58 -6.81
C VAL A 290 4.00 -13.84 -7.66
N ALA A 291 4.15 -13.71 -8.98
CA ALA A 291 4.17 -14.86 -9.89
C ALA A 291 5.30 -15.85 -9.56
N ARG A 292 6.51 -15.35 -9.32
CA ARG A 292 7.69 -16.17 -8.99
C ARG A 292 7.59 -16.90 -7.65
N THR A 293 6.85 -16.34 -6.70
CA THR A 293 6.77 -16.83 -5.31
C THR A 293 5.41 -17.45 -4.98
N LEU A 294 4.52 -17.62 -5.96
CA LEU A 294 3.20 -18.20 -5.69
C LEU A 294 3.31 -19.62 -5.11
N ASP A 295 4.16 -20.47 -5.70
CA ASP A 295 4.34 -21.86 -5.28
C ASP A 295 4.96 -22.03 -3.88
N ASP A 296 5.60 -20.98 -3.34
CA ASP A 296 6.19 -20.98 -1.99
C ASP A 296 5.43 -20.07 -1.00
N GLY A 297 4.20 -19.68 -1.36
CA GLY A 297 3.30 -18.93 -0.49
C GLY A 297 3.70 -17.46 -0.33
N PHE A 298 4.20 -16.84 -1.41
CA PHE A 298 4.66 -15.45 -1.47
C PHE A 298 5.90 -15.17 -0.61
N ARG A 299 6.85 -16.11 -0.56
CA ARG A 299 8.01 -15.98 0.32
C ARG A 299 8.82 -14.73 0.03
N GLY A 300 9.08 -13.95 1.08
CA GLY A 300 9.83 -12.71 1.00
C GLY A 300 8.99 -11.48 0.61
N LEU A 301 7.72 -11.66 0.23
CA LEU A 301 6.78 -10.58 0.06
C LEU A 301 6.14 -10.15 1.40
N PRO A 302 5.57 -8.93 1.46
CA PRO A 302 4.89 -8.46 2.67
C PRO A 302 3.70 -9.33 3.08
N THR A 303 3.67 -9.73 4.34
CA THR A 303 2.57 -10.55 4.89
C THR A 303 1.44 -9.68 5.47
N LEU A 304 0.25 -10.26 5.64
CA LEU A 304 -0.86 -9.59 6.33
C LEU A 304 -0.53 -9.25 7.80
N ALA A 305 0.32 -10.03 8.46
CA ALA A 305 0.80 -9.71 9.82
C ALA A 305 1.69 -8.46 9.84
N GLN A 306 2.53 -8.29 8.80
CA GLN A 306 3.32 -7.06 8.66
C GLN A 306 2.44 -5.86 8.34
N LEU A 307 1.41 -6.03 7.50
CA LEU A 307 0.41 -5.00 7.27
C LEU A 307 -0.32 -4.61 8.56
N GLU A 308 -0.70 -5.56 9.40
CA GLU A 308 -1.36 -5.28 10.68
C GLU A 308 -0.46 -4.46 11.62
N ASN A 309 0.83 -4.79 11.72
CA ASN A 309 1.78 -4.01 12.50
C ASN A 309 1.92 -2.57 11.99
N VAL A 310 1.88 -2.39 10.66
CA VAL A 310 1.96 -1.10 9.97
C VAL A 310 0.69 -0.27 10.16
N MET A 311 -0.47 -0.90 10.03
CA MET A 311 -1.75 -0.22 10.09
C MET A 311 -2.19 0.09 11.52
N ARG A 312 -1.72 -0.66 12.53
CA ARG A 312 -2.05 -0.41 13.95
C ARG A 312 -1.79 1.04 14.40
N PRO A 313 -0.58 1.63 14.24
CA PRO A 313 -0.36 3.02 14.61
C PRO A 313 -1.14 4.01 13.72
N ILE A 314 -1.45 3.63 12.47
CA ILE A 314 -2.21 4.48 11.55
C ILE A 314 -3.68 4.57 12.00
N TRP A 315 -4.34 3.44 12.26
CA TRP A 315 -5.73 3.44 12.72
C TRP A 315 -5.88 3.94 14.15
N GLN A 316 -4.89 3.72 15.03
CA GLN A 316 -4.87 4.37 16.34
C GLN A 316 -4.90 5.92 16.21
N ALA A 317 -4.16 6.48 15.25
CA ALA A 317 -4.17 7.92 15.01
C ALA A 317 -5.55 8.46 14.57
N TYR A 318 -6.33 7.66 13.82
CA TYR A 318 -7.71 8.01 13.51
C TYR A 318 -8.61 7.91 14.75
N ASP A 319 -8.50 6.84 15.53
CA ASP A 319 -9.31 6.64 16.74
C ASP A 319 -9.10 7.76 17.76
N ASP A 320 -7.85 8.16 17.98
CA ASP A 320 -7.50 9.25 18.91
C ASP A 320 -8.09 10.60 18.48
N GLN A 321 -8.13 10.88 17.16
CA GLN A 321 -8.71 12.11 16.64
C GLN A 321 -10.24 12.15 16.83
N HIS A 322 -10.92 11.01 16.66
CA HIS A 322 -12.37 10.93 16.83
C HIS A 322 -12.76 10.94 18.31
N GLY A 323 -12.04 10.21 19.16
CA GLY A 323 -12.25 10.21 20.62
C GLY A 323 -11.94 11.56 21.28
N GLY A 324 -10.95 12.30 20.76
CA GLY A 324 -10.62 13.65 21.25
C GLY A 324 -11.69 14.71 20.97
N ARG A 325 -12.63 14.47 20.04
CA ARG A 325 -13.75 15.38 19.74
C ARG A 325 -14.94 15.21 20.68
N GLU A 326 -15.06 14.08 21.40
CA GLU A 326 -16.12 13.90 22.42
C GLU A 326 -15.77 14.58 23.77
N HIS A 327 -14.53 15.08 23.91
CA HIS A 327 -14.00 15.69 25.13
C HIS A 327 -13.57 17.16 24.98
N ALA A 328 -13.88 17.81 23.86
CA ALA A 328 -13.58 19.22 23.57
C ALA A 328 -14.86 20.03 23.38
#